data_AF-A0A1I4NBL9-F1
#
_entry.id   AF-A0A1I4NBL9-F1
#
_cell.length_a   1.000
_cell.length_b   1.000
_cell.length_c   1.000
_cell.angle_alpha   90.00
_cell.angle_beta   90.00
_cell.angle_gamma   90.00
#
_symmetry.space_group_name_H-M   'P 1'
#
loop_
_entity.id
_entity.type
_entity.pdbx_description
1 polymer ?
#
loop_
_entity_poly.entity_id
_entity_poly.type
_entity_poly.pdbx_seq_one_letter_code
_entity_poly.pdbx_strand_id
1 'polypeptide(L)'
;MLRHRKRYNQTLSRPIILINNQLTEVKLIDIWLQRLSYIAQFGLFLLTIGTIYFTVIPLYQKALLDEAIAKQEVKLKETNEILERTYERLRTYIVNSFVSYAGMKCTGLIDSSDILPNKTEKPNTKKMLNEDNLFEIDIPTCLINAAHNFSSLQYLQPDDRVTLEEKIHTLTLSGELSSLKQQVITEYEEVPNQAAKNFSELKPPDGFQKRMLEILEKLQSPEDFDRSIYIATIDSERLRIRASYQKKILELINTLRISKLAKEEN
;
A
#
# COMPACT_ATOMS: atom_id res chain seq x y z
N MET A 1 -69.26 -5.11 58.70
CA MET A 1 -68.46 -5.21 59.95
C MET A 1 -67.83 -3.85 60.19
N LEU A 2 -68.42 -2.86 60.87
CA LEU A 2 -68.81 -2.78 62.29
C LEU A 2 -67.73 -3.26 63.26
N ARG A 3 -66.95 -2.32 63.83
CA ARG A 3 -66.57 -2.33 65.26
C ARG A 3 -66.26 -0.93 65.79
N HIS A 4 -67.22 -0.43 66.55
CA HIS A 4 -67.13 0.60 67.59
C HIS A 4 -66.22 0.18 68.76
N ARG A 5 -65.59 1.16 69.44
CA ARG A 5 -65.66 1.42 70.92
C ARG A 5 -64.81 2.67 71.26
N LYS A 6 -65.43 3.79 71.69
CA LYS A 6 -65.73 4.24 73.09
C LYS A 6 -64.46 4.68 73.87
N ARG A 7 -64.23 5.99 74.03
CA ARG A 7 -64.54 6.88 75.19
C ARG A 7 -63.87 6.43 76.51
N TYR A 8 -63.11 7.31 77.18
CA TYR A 8 -63.60 8.11 78.32
C TYR A 8 -62.56 9.15 78.83
N ASN A 9 -63.10 10.34 79.07
CA ASN A 9 -62.62 11.52 79.81
C ASN A 9 -61.80 11.25 81.09
N GLN A 10 -60.88 12.16 81.43
CA GLN A 10 -60.99 12.91 82.69
C GLN A 10 -60.14 14.18 82.72
N THR A 11 -60.85 15.25 83.09
CA THR A 11 -60.43 16.60 83.44
C THR A 11 -59.53 16.65 84.67
N LEU A 12 -58.49 17.47 84.64
CA LEU A 12 -57.92 18.06 85.86
C LEU A 12 -57.66 19.56 85.63
N SER A 13 -58.58 20.37 86.13
CA SER A 13 -58.39 21.81 86.31
C SER A 13 -57.48 22.07 87.50
N ARG A 14 -56.40 22.85 87.31
CA ARG A 14 -55.74 23.66 88.35
C ARG A 14 -55.04 24.88 87.73
N PRO A 15 -54.85 25.95 88.51
CA PRO A 15 -55.14 27.31 88.08
C PRO A 15 -53.94 28.04 87.47
N ILE A 16 -54.31 29.04 86.68
CA ILE A 16 -53.49 30.13 86.17
C ILE A 16 -52.89 30.87 87.37
N ILE A 17 -51.56 30.82 87.50
CA ILE A 17 -50.77 31.79 88.27
C ILE A 17 -50.02 32.66 87.27
N LEU A 18 -50.23 33.96 87.42
CA LEU A 18 -49.66 35.08 86.71
C LEU A 18 -48.13 35.00 86.56
N ILE A 19 -47.65 34.98 85.31
CA ILE A 19 -46.38 35.60 84.89
C ILE A 19 -46.66 36.34 83.57
N ASN A 20 -47.40 37.44 83.65
CA ASN A 20 -47.46 38.44 82.59
C ASN A 20 -46.23 39.34 82.74
N ASN A 21 -45.38 39.33 81.71
CA ASN A 21 -44.38 40.34 81.30
C ASN A 21 -42.99 39.79 80.90
N GLN A 22 -42.74 38.48 81.04
CA GLN A 22 -41.55 37.81 80.45
C GLN A 22 -41.87 37.04 79.14
N LEU A 23 -43.15 36.88 78.80
CA LEU A 23 -43.61 36.02 77.71
C LEU A 23 -43.50 36.67 76.30
N THR A 24 -43.24 37.98 76.22
CA THR A 24 -43.20 38.72 74.93
C THR A 24 -41.80 38.71 74.31
N GLU A 25 -40.73 38.83 75.10
CA GLU A 25 -39.35 38.69 74.58
C GLU A 25 -39.05 37.24 74.15
N VAL A 26 -39.44 36.26 74.96
CA VAL A 26 -39.24 34.83 74.63
C VAL A 26 -40.01 34.44 73.36
N LYS A 27 -41.23 34.97 73.16
CA LYS A 27 -42.01 34.73 71.93
C LYS A 27 -41.41 35.37 70.68
N LEU A 28 -40.81 36.56 70.80
CA LEU A 28 -40.14 37.22 69.68
C LEU A 28 -38.87 36.48 69.27
N ILE A 29 -38.09 36.01 70.26
CA ILE A 29 -36.91 35.18 70.03
C ILE A 29 -37.29 33.84 69.41
N ASP A 30 -38.37 33.20 69.88
CA ASP A 30 -38.88 31.94 69.31
C ASP A 30 -39.29 32.10 67.83
N ILE A 31 -40.03 33.16 67.49
CA ILE A 31 -40.44 33.45 66.11
C ILE A 31 -39.21 33.72 65.23
N TRP A 32 -38.19 34.38 65.76
CA TRP A 32 -36.96 34.69 65.02
C TRP A 32 -36.10 33.43 64.81
N LEU A 33 -35.95 32.58 65.83
CA LEU A 33 -35.32 31.27 65.70
C LEU A 33 -36.05 30.38 64.69
N GLN A 34 -37.38 30.41 64.69
CA GLN A 34 -38.18 29.63 63.76
C GLN A 34 -37.97 30.09 62.31
N ARG A 35 -37.87 31.40 62.06
CA ARG A 35 -37.52 31.96 60.75
C ARG A 35 -36.10 31.58 60.31
N LEU A 36 -35.13 31.62 61.22
CA LEU A 36 -33.75 31.23 60.94
C LEU A 36 -33.63 29.73 60.64
N SER A 37 -34.45 28.90 61.30
CA SER A 37 -34.55 27.46 61.02
C SER A 37 -35.06 27.18 59.61
N TYR A 38 -36.08 27.92 59.14
CA TYR A 38 -36.55 27.81 57.75
C TYR A 38 -35.48 28.25 56.73
N ILE A 39 -34.72 29.31 57.03
CA ILE A 39 -33.60 29.75 56.17
C ILE A 39 -32.50 28.70 56.14
N ALA A 40 -32.16 28.09 57.28
CA ALA A 40 -31.18 27.02 57.35
C ALA A 40 -31.64 25.77 56.59
N GLN A 41 -32.91 25.39 56.70
CA GLN A 41 -33.49 24.29 55.90
C GLN A 41 -33.45 24.57 54.40
N PHE A 42 -33.80 25.78 53.98
CA PHE A 42 -33.74 26.17 52.57
C PHE A 42 -32.30 26.23 52.04
N GLY A 43 -31.38 26.77 52.85
CA GLY A 43 -29.95 26.78 52.54
C GLY A 43 -29.38 25.37 52.42
N LEU A 44 -29.78 24.46 53.31
CA LEU A 44 -29.36 23.06 53.28
C LEU A 44 -29.91 22.35 52.04
N PHE A 45 -31.16 22.62 51.66
CA PHE A 45 -31.77 22.11 50.43
C PHE A 45 -31.03 22.60 49.16
N LEU A 46 -30.74 23.90 49.07
CA LEU A 46 -29.95 24.46 47.97
C LEU A 46 -28.53 23.88 47.92
N LEU A 47 -27.91 23.66 49.08
CA LEU A 47 -26.59 23.04 49.17
C LEU A 47 -26.63 21.59 48.66
N THR A 48 -27.65 20.81 49.01
CA THR A 48 -27.85 19.47 48.43
C THR A 48 -28.08 19.47 46.92
N ILE A 49 -28.89 20.41 46.40
CA ILE A 49 -29.07 20.54 44.94
C ILE A 49 -27.75 20.94 44.28
N GLY A 50 -27.04 21.91 44.86
CA GLY A 50 -25.75 22.37 44.37
C GLY A 50 -24.73 21.25 44.36
N THR A 51 -24.62 20.47 45.42
CA THR A 51 -23.71 19.31 45.47
C THR A 51 -24.07 18.28 44.40
N ILE A 52 -25.34 17.93 44.21
CA ILE A 52 -25.75 16.99 43.13
C ILE A 52 -25.40 17.57 41.75
N TYR A 53 -25.71 18.85 41.52
CA TYR A 53 -25.46 19.53 40.25
C TYR A 53 -23.96 19.63 39.91
N PHE A 54 -23.12 19.95 40.90
CA PHE A 54 -21.68 20.13 40.70
C PHE A 54 -20.87 18.84 40.79
N THR A 55 -21.39 17.77 41.40
CA THR A 55 -20.62 16.51 41.55
C THR A 55 -21.12 15.41 40.63
N VAL A 56 -22.43 15.17 40.57
CA VAL A 56 -22.98 13.99 39.90
C VAL A 56 -23.08 14.20 38.39
N ILE A 57 -23.61 15.35 37.96
CA ILE A 57 -23.78 15.65 36.52
C ILE A 57 -22.43 15.66 35.78
N PRO A 58 -21.36 16.32 36.29
CA PRO A 58 -20.07 16.33 35.61
C PRO A 58 -19.41 14.95 35.60
N LEU A 59 -19.65 14.12 36.62
CA LEU A 59 -19.10 12.75 36.69
C LEU A 59 -19.63 11.88 35.53
N TYR A 60 -20.95 11.94 35.28
CA TYR A 60 -21.57 11.21 34.17
C TYR A 60 -21.14 11.75 32.81
N GLN A 61 -21.01 13.07 32.67
CA GLN A 61 -20.56 13.67 31.41
C GLN A 61 -19.12 13.27 31.06
N LYS A 62 -18.23 13.17 32.05
CA LYS A 62 -16.85 12.70 31.85
C LYS A 62 -16.80 11.23 31.43
N ALA A 63 -17.49 10.35 32.14
CA ALA A 63 -17.46 8.92 31.84
C ALA A 63 -17.99 8.60 30.43
N LEU A 64 -19.07 9.27 29.99
CA LEU A 64 -19.62 9.11 28.64
C LEU A 64 -18.66 9.65 27.56
N LEU A 65 -17.96 10.74 27.85
CA LEU A 65 -17.00 11.32 26.91
C LEU A 65 -15.76 10.43 26.78
N ASP A 66 -15.26 9.87 27.88
CA ASP A 66 -14.12 8.94 27.88
C ASP A 66 -14.45 7.67 27.09
N GLU A 67 -15.66 7.12 27.25
CA GLU A 67 -16.13 5.98 26.45
C GLU A 67 -16.22 6.32 24.95
N ALA A 68 -16.70 7.52 24.61
CA ALA A 68 -16.77 7.99 23.23
C ALA A 68 -15.37 8.17 22.62
N ILE A 69 -14.42 8.72 23.38
CA ILE A 69 -13.03 8.89 22.95
C ILE A 69 -12.39 7.52 22.72
N ALA A 70 -12.50 6.60 23.68
CA ALA A 70 -11.96 5.25 23.53
C ALA A 70 -12.51 4.54 22.29
N LYS A 71 -13.81 4.65 22.01
CA LYS A 71 -14.41 4.10 20.78
C LYS A 71 -13.86 4.75 19.51
N GLN A 72 -13.64 6.05 19.52
CA GLN A 72 -13.07 6.75 18.38
C GLN A 72 -11.61 6.39 18.15
N GLU A 73 -10.81 6.25 19.20
CA GLU A 73 -9.41 5.80 19.11
C GLU A 73 -9.31 4.38 18.53
N VAL A 74 -10.15 3.45 19.01
CA VAL A 74 -10.22 2.09 18.47
C VAL A 74 -10.59 2.12 16.99
N LYS A 75 -11.62 2.87 16.61
CA LYS A 75 -12.05 2.99 15.21
C LYS A 75 -10.97 3.61 14.33
N LEU A 76 -10.28 4.63 14.81
CA LEU A 76 -9.19 5.29 14.09
C LEU A 76 -8.04 4.32 13.84
N LYS A 77 -7.67 3.53 14.86
CA LYS A 77 -6.66 2.48 14.74
C LYS A 77 -7.07 1.43 13.70
N GLU A 78 -8.29 0.92 13.76
CA GLU A 78 -8.82 -0.03 12.77
C GLU A 78 -8.79 0.54 11.36
N THR A 79 -9.21 1.79 11.17
CA THR A 79 -9.19 2.43 9.85
C THR A 79 -7.77 2.64 9.33
N ASN A 80 -6.82 2.99 10.20
CA ASN A 80 -5.42 3.13 9.83
C ASN A 80 -4.81 1.79 9.44
N GLU A 81 -5.07 0.72 10.20
CA GLU A 81 -4.60 -0.63 9.86
C GLU A 81 -5.15 -1.10 8.50
N ILE A 82 -6.42 -0.82 8.21
CA ILE A 82 -7.03 -1.15 6.91
C ILE A 82 -6.37 -0.34 5.80
N LEU A 83 -6.14 0.96 6.02
CA LEU A 83 -5.49 1.84 5.06
C LEU A 83 -4.07 1.37 4.74
N GLU A 84 -3.27 1.06 5.75
CA GLU A 84 -1.91 0.54 5.62
C GLU A 84 -1.89 -0.77 4.82
N ARG A 85 -2.73 -1.75 5.19
CA ARG A 85 -2.82 -3.03 4.47
C ARG A 85 -3.26 -2.86 3.03
N THR A 86 -4.18 -1.93 2.78
CA THR A 86 -4.64 -1.62 1.41
C THR A 86 -3.53 -0.99 0.60
N TYR A 87 -2.78 -0.07 1.21
CA TYR A 87 -1.63 0.56 0.60
C TYR A 87 -0.52 -0.44 0.29
N GLU A 88 -0.18 -1.37 1.20
CA GLU A 88 0.83 -2.41 0.94
C GLU A 88 0.51 -3.27 -0.29
N ARG A 89 -0.76 -3.65 -0.44
CA ARG A 89 -1.25 -4.38 -1.64
C ARG A 89 -1.13 -3.53 -2.89
N LEU A 90 -1.54 -2.26 -2.82
CA LEU A 90 -1.46 -1.32 -3.92
C LEU A 90 -0.02 -1.08 -4.35
N ARG A 91 0.89 -0.82 -3.41
CA ARG A 91 2.33 -0.66 -3.63
C ARG A 91 2.91 -1.86 -4.36
N THR A 92 2.64 -3.07 -3.86
CA THR A 92 3.12 -4.32 -4.46
C THR A 92 2.61 -4.47 -5.89
N TYR A 93 1.33 -4.18 -6.12
CA TYR A 93 0.71 -4.23 -7.44
C TYR A 93 1.34 -3.23 -8.41
N ILE A 94 1.49 -1.96 -8.01
CA ILE A 94 2.08 -0.90 -8.84
C ILE A 94 3.53 -1.23 -9.20
N VAL A 95 4.34 -1.61 -8.22
CA VAL A 95 5.76 -1.94 -8.46
C VAL A 95 5.90 -3.16 -9.36
N ASN A 96 5.14 -4.24 -9.11
CA ASN A 96 5.19 -5.43 -9.97
C ASN A 96 4.72 -5.13 -11.41
N SER A 97 3.69 -4.29 -11.55
CA SER A 97 3.20 -3.86 -12.85
C SER A 97 4.25 -3.03 -13.59
N PHE A 98 4.90 -2.10 -12.88
CA PHE A 98 6.01 -1.31 -13.42
C PHE A 98 7.17 -2.21 -13.87
N VAL A 99 7.65 -3.11 -13.00
CA VAL A 99 8.75 -4.04 -13.29
C VAL A 99 8.43 -4.89 -14.53
N SER A 100 7.20 -5.39 -14.64
CA SER A 100 6.77 -6.17 -15.80
C SER A 100 6.73 -5.31 -17.07
N TYR A 101 6.14 -4.13 -17.00
CA TYR A 101 6.09 -3.18 -18.12
C TYR A 101 7.49 -2.75 -18.60
N ALA A 102 8.33 -2.29 -17.67
CA ALA A 102 9.70 -1.86 -17.95
C ALA A 102 10.54 -3.03 -18.46
N GLY A 103 10.39 -4.22 -17.88
CA GLY A 103 11.05 -5.44 -18.33
C GLY A 103 10.72 -5.75 -19.79
N MET A 104 9.44 -5.78 -20.16
CA MET A 104 9.03 -6.06 -21.54
C MET A 104 9.48 -4.96 -22.51
N LYS A 105 9.35 -3.68 -22.12
CA LYS A 105 9.73 -2.54 -22.97
C LYS A 105 11.24 -2.47 -23.20
N CYS A 106 12.04 -2.59 -22.15
CA CYS A 106 13.50 -2.44 -22.23
C CYS A 106 14.23 -3.68 -22.72
N THR A 107 13.54 -4.82 -22.84
CA THR A 107 14.05 -6.01 -23.55
C THR A 107 13.55 -6.13 -24.98
N GLY A 108 12.83 -5.11 -25.49
CA GLY A 108 12.31 -5.09 -26.85
C GLY A 108 11.24 -6.16 -27.12
N LEU A 109 10.61 -6.72 -26.07
CA LEU A 109 9.47 -7.64 -26.22
C LEU A 109 8.19 -6.90 -26.61
N ILE A 110 8.11 -5.61 -26.31
CA ILE A 110 7.03 -4.72 -26.74
C ILE A 110 7.70 -3.54 -27.43
N ASP A 111 7.49 -3.41 -28.73
CA ASP A 111 7.83 -2.18 -29.44
C ASP A 111 6.76 -1.12 -29.13
N SER A 112 7.20 0.04 -28.66
CA SER A 112 6.28 1.17 -28.40
C SER A 112 5.80 1.83 -29.69
N SER A 113 6.37 1.49 -30.85
CA SER A 113 5.94 2.00 -32.15
C SER A 113 4.62 1.41 -32.67
N ASP A 114 4.15 0.28 -32.13
CA ASP A 114 3.00 -0.45 -32.67
C ASP A 114 1.63 -0.13 -32.01
N ILE A 115 1.58 0.69 -30.96
CA ILE A 115 0.32 0.85 -30.19
C ILE A 115 -0.57 1.97 -30.73
N LEU A 116 -0.04 2.92 -31.51
CA LEU A 116 -0.86 3.94 -32.17
C LEU A 116 -0.30 4.27 -33.56
N PRO A 117 -0.87 3.77 -34.66
CA PRO A 117 -0.60 4.35 -35.96
C PRO A 117 -1.14 5.79 -35.92
N ASN A 118 -0.23 6.75 -35.77
CA ASN A 118 -0.56 8.14 -36.05
C ASN A 118 -0.94 8.18 -37.54
N LYS A 119 -2.22 8.43 -37.83
CA LYS A 119 -2.90 8.23 -39.13
C LYS A 119 -2.33 9.02 -40.31
N THR A 120 -1.22 9.74 -40.13
CA THR A 120 -0.67 10.69 -41.10
C THR A 120 0.71 10.32 -41.65
N GLU A 121 1.39 9.30 -41.12
CA GLU A 121 2.64 8.83 -41.71
C GLU A 121 2.39 7.65 -42.64
N LYS A 122 2.76 7.84 -43.92
CA LYS A 122 2.73 6.80 -44.94
C LYS A 122 3.50 5.58 -44.42
N PRO A 123 3.01 4.35 -44.67
CA PRO A 123 3.68 3.12 -44.27
C PRO A 123 4.94 2.94 -45.12
N ASN A 124 5.98 3.71 -44.85
CA ASN A 124 7.31 3.46 -45.37
C ASN A 124 7.80 2.21 -44.66
N THR A 125 7.66 1.08 -45.36
CA THR A 125 8.34 -0.20 -45.13
C THR A 125 8.36 -0.63 -43.68
N LYS A 126 7.43 -1.53 -43.31
CA LYS A 126 7.57 -2.47 -42.18
C LYS A 126 9.05 -2.76 -41.91
N LYS A 127 9.64 -2.08 -40.92
CA LYS A 127 10.72 -2.68 -40.14
C LYS A 127 10.02 -3.79 -39.37
N MET A 128 9.83 -4.94 -40.01
CA MET A 128 9.73 -6.19 -39.26
C MET A 128 10.89 -6.14 -38.28
N LEU A 129 10.57 -6.19 -36.97
CA LEU A 129 11.49 -6.30 -35.84
C LEU A 129 12.92 -6.59 -36.34
N ASN A 130 13.73 -5.56 -36.57
CA ASN A 130 15.11 -5.79 -36.97
C ASN A 130 15.70 -6.61 -35.82
N GLU A 131 16.12 -7.84 -36.10
CA GLU A 131 16.53 -8.79 -35.07
C GLU A 131 17.69 -8.26 -34.23
N ASP A 132 18.44 -7.29 -34.76
CA ASP A 132 19.56 -6.61 -34.12
C ASP A 132 19.17 -5.44 -33.19
N ASN A 133 17.91 -4.99 -33.20
CA ASN A 133 17.49 -3.80 -32.43
C ASN A 133 17.58 -3.99 -30.90
N LEU A 134 17.69 -5.22 -30.39
CA LEU A 134 17.82 -5.44 -28.95
C LEU A 134 19.08 -4.75 -28.40
N PHE A 135 20.18 -4.83 -29.13
CA PHE A 135 21.46 -4.25 -28.70
C PHE A 135 21.49 -2.73 -28.90
N GLU A 136 20.58 -2.16 -29.68
CA GLU A 136 20.46 -0.70 -29.82
C GLU A 136 19.79 -0.06 -28.59
N ILE A 137 18.97 -0.82 -27.85
CA ILE A 137 18.31 -0.30 -26.66
C ILE A 137 19.35 0.03 -25.59
N ASP A 138 19.36 1.29 -25.16
CA ASP A 138 20.07 1.71 -23.96
C ASP A 138 19.20 1.44 -22.73
N ILE A 139 19.44 0.31 -22.08
CA ILE A 139 18.61 -0.17 -20.97
C ILE A 139 18.53 0.85 -19.82
N PRO A 140 19.63 1.50 -19.38
CA PRO A 140 19.58 2.58 -18.41
C PRO A 140 18.59 3.70 -18.75
N THR A 141 18.74 4.30 -19.94
CA THR A 141 17.84 5.36 -20.40
C THR A 141 16.41 4.86 -20.57
N CYS A 142 16.24 3.63 -21.07
CA CYS A 142 14.93 3.01 -21.20
C CYS A 142 14.21 2.86 -19.85
N LEU A 143 14.90 2.42 -18.79
CA LEU A 143 14.32 2.26 -17.45
C LEU A 143 13.88 3.59 -16.86
N ILE A 144 14.71 4.62 -16.99
CA ILE A 144 14.40 5.99 -16.54
C ILE A 144 13.15 6.51 -17.28
N ASN A 145 13.14 6.37 -18.61
CA ASN A 145 11.99 6.78 -19.42
C ASN A 145 10.74 5.94 -19.11
N ALA A 146 10.88 4.65 -18.84
CA ALA A 146 9.77 3.81 -18.45
C ALA A 146 9.16 4.27 -17.12
N ALA A 147 9.99 4.66 -16.15
CA ALA A 147 9.53 5.18 -14.86
C ALA A 147 8.77 6.50 -15.03
N HIS A 148 9.30 7.44 -15.82
CA HIS A 148 8.61 8.70 -16.10
C HIS A 148 7.26 8.53 -16.80
N ASN A 149 7.15 7.53 -17.69
CA ASN A 149 5.94 7.30 -18.46
C ASN A 149 4.92 6.40 -17.75
N PHE A 150 5.28 5.73 -16.65
CA PHE A 150 4.38 4.83 -15.94
C PHE A 150 3.53 5.59 -14.93
N SER A 151 2.37 6.10 -15.38
CA SER A 151 1.47 6.96 -14.62
C SER A 151 1.07 6.41 -13.24
N SER A 152 1.02 5.08 -13.07
CA SER A 152 0.63 4.46 -11.81
C SER A 152 1.64 4.68 -10.67
N LEU A 153 2.90 5.07 -10.97
CA LEU A 153 3.88 5.41 -9.93
C LEU A 153 3.46 6.63 -9.10
N GLN A 154 2.59 7.50 -9.62
CA GLN A 154 2.12 8.68 -8.89
C GLN A 154 1.26 8.34 -7.67
N TYR A 155 0.75 7.11 -7.58
CA TYR A 155 -0.07 6.64 -6.46
C TYR A 155 0.77 6.00 -5.33
N LEU A 156 2.09 5.90 -5.51
CA LEU A 156 2.99 5.52 -4.42
C LEU A 156 3.14 6.67 -3.44
N GLN A 157 3.34 6.35 -2.16
CA GLN A 157 3.78 7.32 -1.18
C GLN A 157 5.14 7.92 -1.58
N PRO A 158 5.44 9.16 -1.18
CA PRO A 158 6.68 9.84 -1.54
C PRO A 158 7.94 9.01 -1.21
N ASP A 159 8.01 8.43 -0.01
CA ASP A 159 9.18 7.66 0.44
C ASP A 159 9.41 6.40 -0.41
N ASP A 160 8.33 5.72 -0.78
CA ASP A 160 8.38 4.53 -1.64
C ASP A 160 8.80 4.86 -3.06
N ARG A 161 8.34 6.01 -3.56
CA ARG A 161 8.74 6.52 -4.87
C ARG A 161 10.23 6.87 -4.89
N VAL A 162 10.72 7.59 -3.88
CA VAL A 162 12.15 7.90 -3.75
C VAL A 162 12.98 6.62 -3.68
N THR A 163 12.55 5.64 -2.88
CA THR A 163 13.23 4.34 -2.77
C THR A 163 13.29 3.61 -4.12
N LEU A 164 12.20 3.63 -4.89
CA LEU A 164 12.18 3.01 -6.22
C LEU A 164 13.09 3.75 -7.20
N GLU A 165 13.05 5.08 -7.22
CA GLU A 165 13.90 5.93 -8.07
C GLU A 165 15.38 5.73 -7.74
N GLU A 166 15.73 5.64 -6.46
CA GLU A 166 17.08 5.32 -6.00
C GLU A 166 17.52 3.94 -6.49
N LYS A 167 16.69 2.90 -6.33
CA LYS A 167 17.01 1.55 -6.84
C LYS A 167 17.22 1.53 -8.35
N ILE A 168 16.38 2.24 -9.11
CA ILE A 168 16.56 2.38 -10.56
C ILE A 168 17.92 3.02 -10.84
N HIS A 169 18.24 4.12 -10.15
CA HIS A 169 19.49 4.84 -10.31
C HIS A 169 20.73 4.01 -9.93
N THR A 170 20.67 3.23 -8.84
CA THR A 170 21.74 2.31 -8.45
C THR A 170 21.95 1.25 -9.51
N LEU A 171 20.87 0.66 -10.04
CA LEU A 171 20.95 -0.35 -11.08
C LEU A 171 21.57 0.22 -12.37
N THR A 172 21.19 1.44 -12.77
CA THR A 172 21.73 2.10 -13.97
C THR A 172 23.20 2.51 -13.81
N LEU A 173 23.62 2.93 -12.62
CA LEU A 173 25.00 3.36 -12.36
C LEU A 173 25.98 2.22 -12.05
N SER A 174 25.49 1.04 -11.66
CA SER A 174 26.34 -0.11 -11.29
C SER A 174 27.34 -0.53 -12.39
N GLY A 175 27.09 -0.16 -13.65
CA GLY A 175 27.89 -0.58 -14.80
C GLY A 175 27.66 -2.04 -15.20
N GLU A 176 26.93 -2.82 -14.39
CA GLU A 176 26.61 -4.23 -14.65
C GLU A 176 25.82 -4.42 -15.95
N LEU A 177 24.87 -3.53 -16.23
CA LEU A 177 24.09 -3.57 -17.47
C LEU A 177 24.97 -3.34 -18.71
N SER A 178 25.90 -2.38 -18.61
CA SER A 178 26.81 -2.04 -19.72
C SER A 178 27.85 -3.13 -19.96
N SER A 179 28.42 -3.70 -18.89
CA SER A 179 29.38 -4.81 -19.00
C SER A 179 28.72 -6.07 -19.55
N LEU A 180 27.51 -6.39 -19.08
CA LEU A 180 26.73 -7.50 -19.60
C LEU A 180 26.41 -7.31 -21.09
N LYS A 181 25.99 -6.10 -21.49
CA LYS A 181 25.73 -5.77 -22.90
C LYS A 181 26.97 -5.99 -23.76
N GLN A 182 28.11 -5.45 -23.35
CA GLN A 182 29.35 -5.59 -24.12
C GLN A 182 29.79 -7.04 -24.24
N GLN A 183 29.72 -7.81 -23.14
CA GLN A 183 30.06 -9.23 -23.15
C GLN A 183 29.21 -10.01 -24.17
N VAL A 184 27.90 -9.78 -24.15
CA VAL A 184 26.95 -10.49 -25.02
C VAL A 184 27.12 -10.07 -26.48
N ILE A 185 27.37 -8.79 -26.76
CA ILE A 185 27.65 -8.33 -28.13
C ILE A 185 28.89 -9.04 -28.69
N THR A 186 29.98 -9.10 -27.91
CA THR A 186 31.18 -9.83 -28.32
C THR A 186 30.87 -11.31 -28.58
N GLU A 187 30.16 -11.98 -27.66
CA GLU A 187 29.77 -13.39 -27.83
C GLU A 187 28.92 -13.60 -29.10
N TYR A 188 27.98 -12.69 -29.37
CA TYR A 188 27.09 -12.73 -30.53
C TYR A 188 27.81 -12.52 -31.87
N GLU A 189 28.76 -11.58 -31.91
CA GLU A 189 29.56 -11.28 -33.10
C GLU A 189 30.60 -12.36 -33.39
N GLU A 190 31.06 -13.09 -32.37
CA GLU A 190 32.04 -14.18 -32.54
C GLU A 190 31.43 -15.48 -33.09
N VAL A 191 30.11 -15.69 -32.99
CA VAL A 191 29.45 -16.94 -33.44
C VAL A 191 29.83 -17.36 -34.86
N PRO A 192 29.80 -16.49 -35.89
CA PRO A 192 30.18 -16.90 -37.25
C PRO A 192 31.66 -17.31 -37.36
N ASN A 193 32.54 -16.67 -36.59
CA ASN A 193 33.97 -17.00 -36.57
C ASN A 193 34.21 -18.35 -35.87
N GLN A 194 33.44 -18.65 -34.83
CA GLN A 194 33.46 -19.95 -34.16
C GLN A 194 32.92 -21.05 -35.08
N ALA A 195 31.80 -20.79 -35.78
CA ALA A 195 31.23 -21.69 -36.77
C ALA A 195 32.22 -22.05 -37.89
N ALA A 196 32.99 -21.06 -38.37
CA ALA A 196 33.99 -21.25 -39.42
C ALA A 196 35.19 -22.10 -38.96
N LYS A 197 35.53 -22.07 -37.66
CA LYS A 197 36.64 -22.85 -37.08
C LYS A 197 36.20 -24.27 -36.72
N ASN A 198 35.08 -24.41 -36.02
CA ASN A 198 34.58 -25.71 -35.57
C ASN A 198 33.05 -25.72 -35.49
N PHE A 199 32.41 -25.97 -36.63
CA PHE A 199 30.96 -26.03 -36.74
C PHE A 199 30.31 -27.05 -35.80
N SER A 200 31.00 -28.17 -35.52
CA SER A 200 30.47 -29.26 -34.69
C SER A 200 30.38 -28.92 -33.20
N GLU A 201 31.05 -27.84 -32.75
CA GLU A 201 30.95 -27.37 -31.37
C GLU A 201 29.68 -26.55 -31.11
N LEU A 202 29.05 -26.01 -32.17
CA LEU A 202 27.81 -25.26 -32.02
C LEU A 202 26.64 -26.20 -31.77
N LYS A 203 25.73 -25.76 -30.88
CA LYS A 203 24.53 -26.54 -30.59
C LYS A 203 23.63 -26.55 -31.85
N PRO A 204 23.23 -27.72 -32.36
CA PRO A 204 22.38 -27.79 -33.53
C PRO A 204 20.99 -27.19 -33.22
N PRO A 205 20.30 -26.67 -34.25
CA PRO A 205 18.93 -26.17 -34.12
C PRO A 205 18.01 -27.24 -33.51
N ASP A 206 17.12 -26.82 -32.62
CA ASP A 206 16.13 -27.70 -32.00
C ASP A 206 14.69 -27.26 -32.32
N GLY A 207 13.70 -28.00 -31.80
CA GLY A 207 12.29 -27.67 -31.91
C GLY A 207 11.78 -27.49 -33.35
N PHE A 208 11.21 -26.32 -33.63
CA PHE A 208 10.59 -26.00 -34.92
C PHE A 208 11.62 -25.88 -36.05
N GLN A 209 12.78 -25.26 -35.78
CA GLN A 209 13.82 -25.08 -36.79
C GLN A 209 14.37 -26.44 -37.26
N LYS A 210 14.59 -27.37 -36.33
CA LYS A 210 14.99 -28.75 -36.66
C LYS A 210 13.98 -29.42 -37.61
N ARG A 211 12.69 -29.35 -37.30
CA ARG A 211 11.63 -29.93 -38.14
C ARG A 211 11.58 -29.29 -39.54
N MET A 212 11.86 -28.00 -39.64
CA MET A 212 11.93 -27.32 -40.92
C MET A 212 13.14 -27.81 -41.74
N LEU A 213 14.30 -27.98 -41.11
CA LEU A 213 15.49 -28.54 -41.76
C LEU A 213 15.23 -29.97 -42.26
N GLU A 214 14.58 -30.83 -41.47
CA GLU A 214 14.20 -32.20 -41.90
C GLU A 214 13.28 -32.22 -43.13
N ILE A 215 12.47 -31.17 -43.35
CA ILE A 215 11.65 -31.01 -44.55
C ILE A 215 12.52 -30.54 -45.72
N LEU A 216 13.40 -29.56 -45.49
CA LEU A 216 14.29 -29.01 -46.52
C LEU A 216 15.29 -30.04 -47.05
N GLU A 217 15.77 -30.95 -46.19
CA GLU A 217 16.64 -32.08 -46.56
C GLU A 217 16.05 -32.91 -47.72
N LYS A 218 14.72 -33.04 -47.75
CA LYS A 218 14.01 -33.83 -48.77
C LYS A 218 13.74 -33.05 -50.07
N LEU A 219 13.89 -31.73 -50.03
CA LEU A 219 13.47 -30.83 -51.11
C LEU A 219 14.66 -30.17 -51.82
N GLN A 220 15.83 -30.12 -51.19
CA GLN A 220 17.00 -29.39 -51.66
C GLN A 220 18.14 -30.32 -52.09
N SER A 221 19.09 -29.77 -52.85
CA SER A 221 20.36 -30.45 -53.12
C SER A 221 21.17 -30.59 -51.82
N PRO A 222 22.07 -31.58 -51.70
CA PRO A 222 22.92 -31.72 -50.51
C PRO A 222 23.73 -30.47 -50.17
N GLU A 223 24.25 -29.77 -51.19
CA GLU A 223 25.05 -28.55 -51.01
C GLU A 223 24.22 -27.37 -50.48
N ASP A 224 23.00 -27.19 -51.02
CA ASP A 224 22.08 -26.15 -50.53
C ASP A 224 21.57 -26.47 -49.11
N PHE A 225 21.40 -27.76 -48.81
CA PHE A 225 20.99 -28.21 -47.49
C PHE A 225 22.08 -27.98 -46.44
N ASP A 226 23.34 -28.33 -46.72
CA ASP A 226 24.48 -28.08 -45.83
C ASP A 226 24.64 -26.59 -45.53
N ARG A 227 24.46 -25.73 -46.55
CA ARG A 227 24.44 -24.28 -46.37
C ARG A 227 23.28 -23.82 -45.48
N SER A 228 22.09 -24.40 -45.66
CA SER A 228 20.91 -24.07 -44.86
C SER A 228 21.07 -24.48 -43.40
N ILE A 229 21.64 -25.66 -43.14
CA ILE A 229 22.02 -26.10 -41.78
C ILE A 229 23.02 -25.12 -41.19
N TYR A 230 24.08 -24.76 -41.92
CA TYR A 230 25.13 -23.87 -41.42
C TYR A 230 24.57 -22.53 -40.94
N ILE A 231 23.73 -21.89 -41.76
CA ILE A 231 23.08 -20.62 -41.43
C ILE A 231 22.12 -20.81 -40.24
N ALA A 232 21.27 -21.84 -40.28
CA ALA A 232 20.29 -22.09 -39.23
C ALA A 232 20.94 -22.34 -37.87
N THR A 233 22.09 -23.02 -37.82
CA THR A 233 22.86 -23.24 -36.59
C THR A 233 23.42 -21.93 -36.02
N ILE A 234 24.00 -21.07 -36.87
CA ILE A 234 24.48 -19.73 -36.44
C ILE A 234 23.32 -18.90 -35.88
N ASP A 235 22.20 -18.86 -36.60
CA ASP A 235 21.03 -18.07 -36.19
C ASP A 235 20.40 -18.61 -34.90
N SER A 236 20.33 -19.94 -34.75
CA SER A 236 19.88 -20.59 -33.52
C SER A 236 20.76 -20.22 -32.32
N GLU A 237 22.07 -20.23 -32.49
CA GLU A 237 23.00 -19.89 -31.41
C GLU A 237 22.94 -18.40 -31.04
N ARG A 238 22.86 -17.53 -32.04
CA ARG A 238 22.61 -16.09 -31.84
C ARG A 238 21.31 -15.83 -31.09
N LEU A 239 20.23 -16.54 -31.45
CA LEU A 239 18.96 -16.45 -30.76
C LEU A 239 19.06 -16.93 -29.30
N ARG A 240 19.81 -18.00 -29.03
CA ARG A 240 20.07 -18.49 -27.68
C ARG A 240 20.80 -17.45 -26.82
N ILE A 241 21.85 -16.84 -27.35
CA ILE A 241 22.61 -15.77 -26.68
C ILE A 241 21.69 -14.59 -26.37
N ARG A 242 20.87 -14.17 -27.35
CA ARG A 242 19.89 -13.10 -27.20
C ARG A 242 18.87 -13.40 -26.09
N ALA A 243 18.26 -14.58 -26.11
CA ALA A 243 17.28 -14.99 -25.11
C ALA A 243 17.89 -15.05 -23.70
N SER A 244 19.14 -15.51 -23.59
CA SER A 244 19.91 -15.50 -22.34
C SER A 244 20.12 -14.07 -21.83
N TYR A 245 20.50 -13.14 -22.71
CA TYR A 245 20.66 -11.73 -22.37
C TYR A 245 19.35 -11.08 -21.90
N GLN A 246 18.26 -11.26 -22.65
CA GLN A 246 16.93 -10.78 -22.24
C GLN A 246 16.53 -11.32 -20.87
N LYS A 247 16.75 -12.61 -20.62
CA LYS A 247 16.48 -13.24 -19.32
C LYS A 247 17.28 -12.57 -18.20
N LYS A 248 18.59 -12.36 -18.38
CA LYS A 248 19.44 -11.70 -17.39
C LYS A 248 18.99 -10.26 -17.12
N ILE A 249 18.60 -9.50 -18.15
CA ILE A 249 18.03 -8.16 -17.96
C ILE A 249 16.74 -8.21 -17.14
N LEU A 250 15.84 -9.15 -17.46
CA LEU A 250 14.60 -9.31 -16.69
C LEU A 250 14.89 -9.69 -15.23
N GLU A 251 15.86 -10.55 -14.96
CA GLU A 251 16.31 -10.87 -13.61
C GLU A 251 16.81 -9.63 -12.87
N LEU A 252 17.66 -8.82 -13.50
CA LEU A 252 18.13 -7.55 -12.95
C LEU A 252 16.99 -6.56 -12.68
N ILE A 253 16.08 -6.35 -13.64
CA ILE A 253 14.92 -5.47 -13.48
C ILE A 253 13.98 -6.00 -12.38
N ASN A 254 13.86 -7.31 -12.21
CA ASN A 254 13.07 -7.91 -11.14
C ASN A 254 13.62 -7.60 -9.74
N THR A 255 14.91 -7.23 -9.60
CA THR A 255 15.47 -6.78 -8.31
C THR A 255 14.88 -5.45 -7.83
N LEU A 256 14.29 -4.66 -8.75
CA LEU A 256 13.58 -3.43 -8.41
C LEU A 256 12.29 -3.70 -7.64
N ARG A 257 11.79 -4.94 -7.65
CA ARG A 257 10.66 -5.33 -6.79
C ARG A 257 11.04 -5.04 -5.35
N ILE A 258 10.22 -4.24 -4.69
CA ILE A 258 10.40 -3.98 -3.26
C ILE A 258 9.85 -5.19 -2.51
N SER A 259 10.66 -6.26 -2.40
CA SER A 259 10.41 -7.28 -1.39
C SER A 259 10.60 -6.62 -0.04
N LYS A 260 9.57 -6.67 0.82
CA LYS A 260 9.55 -6.23 2.22
C LYS A 260 10.94 -5.82 2.72
N LEU A 261 11.15 -4.51 2.92
CA LEU A 261 11.97 -4.12 4.06
C LEU A 261 11.31 -4.83 5.23
N ALA A 262 12.05 -5.79 5.80
CA ALA A 262 11.69 -6.36 7.07
C ALA A 262 11.33 -5.17 7.97
N LYS A 263 10.12 -5.18 8.51
CA LYS A 263 9.92 -4.54 9.81
C LYS A 263 10.91 -5.21 10.76
N GLU A 264 12.14 -4.71 10.80
CA GLU A 264 12.94 -4.72 12.02
C GLU A 264 12.27 -3.68 12.92
N GLU A 265 11.11 -4.06 13.49
CA GLU A 265 10.56 -3.39 14.66
C GLU A 265 11.40 -3.86 15.85
N ASN A 266 12.27 -2.96 16.32
CA ASN A 266 12.71 -2.93 17.71
C ASN A 266 11.54 -2.55 18.63
#